data_AF-A0A7S1MZT4-F1
#
_entry.id   AF-A0A7S1MZT4-F1
#
_cell.length_a   1.000
_cell.length_b   1.000
_cell.length_c   1.000
_cell.angle_alpha   90.00
_cell.angle_beta   90.00
_cell.angle_gamma   90.00
#
_symmetry.space_group_name_H-M   'P 1'
#
loop_
_entity.id
_entity.type
_entity.pdbx_description
1 polymer ?
#
loop_
_entity_poly.entity_id
_entity_poly.type
_entity_poly.pdbx_seq_one_letter_code
_entity_poly.pdbx_strand_id
1 'polypeptide(L)'
;GGVHCAWMIHLAEKYGALIVAVEHRFYGKSMPKPDYTVESLKYLSSRQAQADLDVFQSFVTQKYAIPEQARWVTFGGSYPGMMAAWARLLYPQSFFASVSSSAPVEAMLNMQGYNDVVAYSMNDTTVGGSPACLSSIKEAFAWMGDQISSGSNFDLLNMGSKFNVCDKDDLLDPENHKVFLEAFWGLFPLQSNDPSCEGDYCNYEKICEFFTTETSETPQDKLAYLAHVVFGGQCVDIKYSDMIADLKDTSSQDRSWIWQTCTEFGFYQTCDPGTECPFTTSPWLSTAQSYLDICSQAFGIHSQAVTQAILESNEFYSGWKYNGTNVFFLNGDVDPWHANSVLEANNKYQLALMVEGASHHAWTHPPRPGRDQKSVEQAREAIELVVGSWIGAFADDGTHSHHKA
;
A
#
# COMPACT_ATOMS: atom_id res chain seq x y z
N GLY A 1 3.50 -19.39 -7.05
CA GLY A 1 3.70 -17.95 -6.78
C GLY A 1 3.16 -17.63 -5.41
N GLY A 2 3.47 -16.44 -4.88
CA GLY A 2 2.90 -15.96 -3.62
C GLY A 2 1.39 -15.69 -3.72
N VAL A 3 0.75 -15.45 -2.58
CA VAL A 3 -0.70 -15.20 -2.50
C VAL A 3 -1.16 -14.03 -3.39
N HIS A 4 -0.33 -13.01 -3.58
CA HIS A 4 -0.67 -11.81 -4.36
C HIS A 4 -0.59 -11.97 -5.89
N CYS A 5 -0.29 -13.18 -6.39
CA CYS A 5 -0.20 -13.46 -7.84
C CYS A 5 -1.17 -14.54 -8.31
N ALA A 6 -2.10 -14.96 -7.45
CA ALA A 6 -2.93 -16.13 -7.71
C ALA A 6 -3.80 -15.95 -8.96
N TRP A 7 -4.39 -14.76 -9.15
CA TRP A 7 -5.20 -14.52 -10.34
C TRP A 7 -4.38 -14.49 -11.64
N MET A 8 -3.16 -13.93 -11.61
CA MET A 8 -2.25 -14.00 -12.75
C MET A 8 -1.90 -15.47 -13.10
N ILE A 9 -1.67 -16.32 -12.09
CA ILE A 9 -1.41 -17.75 -12.30
C ILE A 9 -2.62 -18.43 -12.95
N HIS A 10 -3.82 -18.14 -12.46
CA HIS A 10 -5.05 -18.67 -13.06
C HIS A 10 -5.18 -18.31 -14.56
N LEU A 11 -4.94 -17.05 -14.91
CA LEU A 11 -4.97 -16.60 -16.30
C LEU A 11 -3.89 -17.29 -17.15
N ALA A 12 -2.69 -17.46 -16.60
CA ALA A 12 -1.61 -18.12 -17.31
C ALA A 12 -1.90 -19.62 -17.56
N GLU A 13 -2.48 -20.33 -16.59
CA GLU A 13 -2.96 -21.71 -16.79
C GLU A 13 -4.04 -21.77 -17.87
N LYS A 14 -5.02 -20.86 -17.81
CA LYS A 14 -6.14 -20.78 -18.75
C LYS A 14 -5.69 -20.52 -20.19
N TYR A 15 -4.71 -19.64 -20.39
CA TYR A 15 -4.24 -19.23 -21.71
C TYR A 15 -2.95 -19.92 -22.16
N GLY A 16 -2.42 -20.87 -21.38
CA GLY A 16 -1.16 -21.54 -21.68
C GLY A 16 0.04 -20.60 -21.72
N ALA A 17 0.05 -19.55 -20.88
CA ALA A 17 1.10 -18.55 -20.86
C ALA A 17 2.29 -18.96 -19.98
N LEU A 18 3.49 -18.52 -20.37
CA LEU A 18 4.67 -18.58 -19.50
C LEU A 18 4.55 -17.52 -18.41
N ILE A 19 4.74 -17.93 -17.16
CA ILE A 19 4.84 -16.99 -16.03
C ILE A 19 6.30 -16.72 -15.73
N VAL A 20 6.62 -15.45 -15.51
CA VAL A 20 7.92 -15.06 -14.99
C VAL A 20 7.73 -14.07 -13.85
N ALA A 21 8.36 -14.38 -12.71
CA ALA A 21 8.40 -13.50 -11.54
C ALA A 21 9.83 -12.98 -11.39
N VAL A 22 9.97 -11.66 -11.33
CA VAL A 22 11.27 -10.98 -11.23
C VAL A 22 11.38 -10.36 -9.85
N GLU A 23 12.38 -10.78 -9.08
CA GLU A 23 12.65 -10.22 -7.77
C GLU A 23 13.36 -8.88 -7.93
N HIS A 24 12.81 -7.83 -7.33
CA HIS A 24 13.30 -6.46 -7.43
C HIS A 24 14.71 -6.32 -6.84
N ARG A 25 15.57 -5.51 -7.46
CA ARG A 25 16.90 -5.21 -6.90
C ARG A 25 16.81 -4.68 -5.47
N PHE A 26 17.72 -5.09 -4.60
CA PHE A 26 17.76 -4.78 -3.16
C PHE A 26 16.61 -5.39 -2.33
N TYR A 27 15.87 -6.36 -2.86
CA TYR A 27 14.90 -7.14 -2.11
C TYR A 27 15.24 -8.63 -2.22
N GLY A 28 15.07 -9.38 -1.12
CA GLY A 28 15.32 -10.81 -1.08
C GLY A 28 16.77 -11.15 -1.39
N LYS A 29 16.99 -11.91 -2.47
CA LYS A 29 18.30 -12.39 -2.92
C LYS A 29 18.87 -11.58 -4.09
N SER A 30 18.06 -10.75 -4.74
CA SER A 30 18.47 -9.86 -5.84
C SER A 30 19.28 -8.67 -5.33
N MET A 31 20.53 -8.92 -4.92
CA MET A 31 21.40 -7.92 -4.29
C MET A 31 22.57 -7.52 -5.22
N PRO A 32 22.54 -6.33 -5.88
CA PRO A 32 23.66 -5.85 -6.70
C PRO A 32 24.94 -5.55 -5.90
N LYS A 33 24.79 -5.36 -4.58
CA LYS A 33 25.83 -5.07 -3.59
C LYS A 33 25.56 -5.91 -2.33
N PRO A 34 26.57 -6.18 -1.48
CA PRO A 34 26.42 -7.11 -0.35
C PRO A 34 25.71 -6.50 0.87
N ASP A 35 25.36 -5.22 0.85
CA ASP A 35 24.84 -4.48 1.99
C ASP A 35 23.84 -3.38 1.57
N TYR A 36 23.25 -2.74 2.57
CA TYR A 36 22.32 -1.62 2.46
C TYR A 36 22.95 -0.31 2.97
N THR A 37 24.26 -0.12 2.76
CA THR A 37 24.92 1.18 2.95
C THR A 37 24.37 2.21 1.95
N VAL A 38 24.49 3.51 2.24
CA VAL A 38 24.08 4.58 1.30
C VAL A 38 24.84 4.46 -0.03
N GLU A 39 26.11 4.06 0.00
CA GLU A 39 26.94 3.81 -1.19
C GLU A 39 26.41 2.67 -2.07
N SER A 40 25.76 1.67 -1.46
CA SER A 40 25.10 0.57 -2.16
C SER A 40 23.69 0.95 -2.59
N LEU A 41 22.90 1.54 -1.71
CA LEU A 41 21.51 1.93 -1.95
C LEU A 41 21.36 2.99 -3.06
N LYS A 42 22.39 3.76 -3.40
CA LYS A 42 22.35 4.64 -4.59
C LYS A 42 22.05 3.90 -5.91
N TYR A 43 22.19 2.57 -5.95
CA TYR A 43 21.80 1.74 -7.10
C TYR A 43 20.36 1.20 -7.00
N LEU A 44 19.67 1.43 -5.88
CA LEU A 44 18.25 1.18 -5.70
C LEU A 44 17.47 2.40 -6.18
N SER A 45 16.94 2.30 -7.40
CA SER A 45 15.93 3.22 -7.91
C SER A 45 14.95 2.49 -8.83
N SER A 46 13.74 3.00 -8.91
CA SER A 46 12.71 2.49 -9.81
C SER A 46 13.12 2.56 -11.27
N ARG A 47 13.81 3.62 -11.70
CA ARG A 47 14.36 3.76 -13.07
C ARG A 47 15.31 2.62 -13.43
N GLN A 48 16.17 2.27 -12.48
CA GLN A 48 17.12 1.19 -12.63
C GLN A 48 16.43 -0.19 -12.60
N ALA A 49 15.45 -0.39 -11.72
CA ALA A 49 14.65 -1.61 -11.69
C ALA A 49 13.80 -1.80 -12.96
N GLN A 50 13.35 -0.70 -13.58
CA GLN A 50 12.68 -0.73 -14.88
C GLN A 50 13.62 -1.19 -16.00
N ALA A 51 14.87 -0.72 -15.99
CA ALA A 51 15.89 -1.22 -16.92
C ALA A 51 16.21 -2.71 -16.71
N ASP A 52 16.19 -3.19 -15.46
CA ASP A 52 16.33 -4.63 -15.19
C ASP A 52 15.20 -5.43 -15.82
N LEU A 53 13.95 -4.95 -15.73
CA LEU A 53 12.80 -5.64 -16.32
C LEU A 53 12.95 -5.76 -17.85
N ASP A 54 13.37 -4.71 -18.54
CA ASP A 54 13.55 -4.72 -20.01
C ASP A 54 14.68 -5.69 -20.44
N VAL A 55 15.83 -5.64 -19.76
CA VAL A 55 16.95 -6.56 -20.03
C VAL A 55 16.56 -8.00 -19.73
N PHE A 56 15.85 -8.22 -18.62
CA PHE A 56 15.42 -9.55 -18.22
C PHE A 56 14.36 -10.12 -19.17
N GLN A 57 13.41 -9.31 -19.64
CA GLN A 57 12.44 -9.70 -20.68
C GLN A 57 13.17 -10.17 -21.95
N SER A 58 14.20 -9.42 -22.38
CA SER A 58 15.01 -9.78 -23.54
C SER A 58 15.77 -11.10 -23.33
N PHE A 59 16.35 -11.29 -22.14
CA PHE A 59 17.04 -12.53 -21.77
C PHE A 59 16.10 -13.74 -21.78
N VAL A 60 14.91 -13.64 -21.17
CA VAL A 60 13.93 -14.73 -21.13
C VAL A 60 13.40 -15.03 -22.54
N THR A 61 13.13 -14.01 -23.34
CA THR A 61 12.71 -14.17 -24.74
C THR A 61 13.71 -15.02 -25.52
N GLN A 62 15.01 -14.72 -25.39
CA GLN A 62 16.07 -15.49 -26.05
C GLN A 62 16.22 -16.89 -25.44
N LYS A 63 16.27 -17.00 -24.11
CA LYS A 63 16.50 -18.26 -23.40
C LYS A 63 15.44 -19.31 -23.68
N TYR A 64 14.18 -18.90 -23.82
CA TYR A 64 13.05 -19.81 -24.05
C TYR A 64 12.53 -19.76 -25.49
N ALA A 65 13.25 -19.09 -26.41
CA ALA A 65 12.86 -18.91 -27.81
C ALA A 65 11.39 -18.45 -27.96
N ILE A 66 11.01 -17.46 -27.15
CA ILE A 66 9.64 -16.94 -27.13
C ILE A 66 9.38 -16.26 -28.50
N PRO A 67 8.31 -16.64 -29.22
CA PRO A 67 8.04 -16.10 -30.55
C PRO A 67 7.79 -14.58 -30.53
N GLU A 68 8.16 -13.87 -31.60
CA GLU A 68 7.98 -12.41 -31.71
C GLU A 68 6.52 -11.97 -31.57
N GLN A 69 5.56 -12.82 -31.96
CA GLN A 69 4.13 -12.55 -31.82
C GLN A 69 3.61 -12.70 -30.38
N ALA A 70 4.40 -13.26 -29.46
CA ALA A 70 3.99 -13.44 -28.08
C ALA A 70 3.84 -12.08 -27.38
N ARG A 71 2.72 -11.87 -26.72
CA ARG A 71 2.41 -10.61 -26.03
C ARG A 71 2.79 -10.72 -24.57
N TRP A 72 3.73 -9.89 -24.14
CA TRP A 72 4.12 -9.75 -22.73
C TRP A 72 3.14 -8.85 -21.99
N VAL A 73 2.52 -9.36 -20.93
CA VAL A 73 1.61 -8.60 -20.07
C VAL A 73 2.23 -8.52 -18.68
N THR A 74 2.42 -7.31 -18.16
CA THR A 74 2.92 -7.09 -16.80
C THR A 74 1.78 -7.08 -15.80
N PHE A 75 2.04 -7.58 -14.59
CA PHE A 75 1.08 -7.60 -13.49
C PHE A 75 1.79 -7.12 -12.22
N GLY A 76 1.07 -6.37 -11.39
CA GLY A 76 1.56 -6.01 -10.06
C GLY A 76 0.47 -5.40 -9.19
N GLY A 77 0.63 -5.57 -7.87
CA GLY A 77 -0.13 -4.90 -6.82
C GLY A 77 0.75 -3.90 -6.10
N SER A 78 0.24 -2.75 -5.63
CA SER A 78 1.02 -1.77 -4.86
C SER A 78 2.17 -1.14 -5.67
N TYR A 79 3.35 -0.95 -5.07
CA TYR A 79 4.56 -0.55 -5.80
C TYR A 79 4.88 -1.44 -7.02
N PRO A 80 4.80 -2.79 -6.95
CA PRO A 80 4.83 -3.62 -8.15
C PRO A 80 3.78 -3.27 -9.22
N GLY A 81 2.61 -2.78 -8.83
CA GLY A 81 1.59 -2.25 -9.75
C GLY A 81 2.07 -0.99 -10.47
N MET A 82 2.69 -0.06 -9.75
CA MET A 82 3.36 1.11 -10.34
C MET A 82 4.42 0.65 -11.34
N MET A 83 5.26 -0.33 -10.94
CA MET A 83 6.28 -0.90 -11.81
C MET A 83 5.69 -1.56 -13.06
N ALA A 84 4.58 -2.28 -12.94
CA ALA A 84 3.90 -2.91 -14.07
C ALA A 84 3.38 -1.86 -15.05
N ALA A 85 2.75 -0.77 -14.57
CA ALA A 85 2.31 0.33 -15.42
C ALA A 85 3.50 1.01 -16.11
N TRP A 86 4.53 1.37 -15.35
CA TRP A 86 5.70 2.06 -15.88
C TRP A 86 6.52 1.21 -16.86
N ALA A 87 6.55 -0.11 -16.72
CA ALA A 87 7.18 -1.00 -17.71
C ALA A 87 6.51 -0.83 -19.08
N ARG A 88 5.17 -0.74 -19.09
CA ARG A 88 4.40 -0.46 -20.31
C ARG A 88 4.59 0.97 -20.82
N LEU A 89 4.74 1.94 -19.92
CA LEU A 89 5.02 3.34 -20.28
C LEU A 89 6.39 3.50 -20.98
N LEU A 90 7.43 2.94 -20.38
CA LEU A 90 8.83 3.18 -20.76
C LEU A 90 9.32 2.24 -21.85
N TYR A 91 8.83 1.00 -21.86
CA TYR A 91 9.27 -0.03 -22.81
C TYR A 91 8.06 -0.66 -23.55
N PRO A 92 7.26 0.14 -24.28
CA PRO A 92 6.08 -0.37 -24.99
C PRO A 92 6.42 -1.35 -26.13
N GLN A 93 7.68 -1.42 -26.56
CA GLN A 93 8.18 -2.43 -27.48
C GLN A 93 8.38 -3.81 -26.83
N SER A 94 8.64 -3.84 -25.51
CA SER A 94 8.96 -5.07 -24.77
C SER A 94 7.74 -5.60 -24.02
N PHE A 95 6.90 -4.71 -23.48
CA PHE A 95 5.70 -5.06 -22.72
C PHE A 95 4.46 -4.57 -23.45
N PHE A 96 3.61 -5.47 -23.91
CA PHE A 96 2.44 -5.16 -24.74
C PHE A 96 1.30 -4.49 -23.97
N ALA A 97 1.06 -4.93 -22.72
CA ALA A 97 0.01 -4.41 -21.86
C ALA A 97 0.36 -4.58 -20.36
N SER A 98 -0.44 -3.96 -19.48
CA SER A 98 -0.24 -3.99 -18.03
C SER A 98 -1.55 -4.05 -17.26
N VAL A 99 -1.60 -4.90 -16.23
CA VAL A 99 -2.62 -4.90 -15.17
C VAL A 99 -2.01 -4.32 -13.92
N SER A 100 -2.40 -3.08 -13.59
CA SER A 100 -1.84 -2.28 -12.50
C SER A 100 -2.84 -2.19 -11.36
N SER A 101 -2.64 -2.98 -10.31
CA SER A 101 -3.57 -3.12 -9.20
C SER A 101 -3.13 -2.28 -7.99
N SER A 102 -4.02 -1.46 -7.43
CA SER A 102 -3.78 -0.60 -6.26
C SER A 102 -2.45 0.14 -6.30
N ALA A 103 -2.18 0.81 -7.43
CA ALA A 103 -0.87 1.37 -7.74
C ALA A 103 -0.84 2.89 -7.48
N PRO A 104 -0.23 3.38 -6.39
CA PRO A 104 -0.16 4.81 -6.08
C PRO A 104 0.87 5.52 -6.97
N VAL A 105 0.57 5.71 -8.25
CA VAL A 105 1.52 6.25 -9.24
C VAL A 105 1.93 7.72 -9.02
N GLU A 106 1.17 8.49 -8.24
CA GLU A 106 1.52 9.87 -7.87
C GLU A 106 2.42 9.87 -6.63
N ALA A 107 3.72 10.12 -6.81
CA ALA A 107 4.63 10.36 -5.70
C ALA A 107 4.20 11.63 -4.95
N MET A 108 4.18 11.61 -3.62
CA MET A 108 3.63 12.72 -2.84
C MET A 108 4.32 12.87 -1.50
N LEU A 109 4.81 14.08 -1.21
CA LEU A 109 5.49 14.36 0.05
C LEU A 109 4.54 14.24 1.23
N ASN A 110 3.39 14.91 1.16
CA ASN A 110 2.39 14.92 2.22
C ASN A 110 1.14 14.17 1.75
N MET A 111 1.01 12.90 2.11
CA MET A 111 -0.04 12.00 1.62
C MET A 111 -1.21 11.92 2.61
N GLN A 112 -1.80 13.07 2.97
CA GLN A 112 -2.96 13.13 3.86
C GLN A 112 -4.16 12.30 3.36
N GLY A 113 -4.32 12.19 2.04
CA GLY A 113 -5.41 11.44 1.42
C GLY A 113 -5.44 9.97 1.81
N TYR A 114 -4.31 9.39 2.22
CA TYR A 114 -4.25 8.04 2.75
C TYR A 114 -5.15 7.90 3.99
N ASN A 115 -4.95 8.74 4.99
CA ASN A 115 -5.69 8.68 6.25
C ASN A 115 -7.12 9.24 6.11
N ASP A 116 -7.37 10.14 5.15
CA ASP A 116 -8.73 10.55 4.79
C ASP A 116 -9.56 9.35 4.28
N VAL A 117 -8.96 8.46 3.47
CA VAL A 117 -9.61 7.22 3.02
C VAL A 117 -9.76 6.19 4.14
N VAL A 118 -8.83 6.13 5.10
CA VAL A 118 -9.01 5.31 6.31
C VAL A 118 -10.24 5.76 7.09
N ALA A 119 -10.42 7.07 7.29
CA ALA A 119 -11.62 7.59 7.93
C ALA A 119 -12.89 7.27 7.14
N TYR A 120 -12.84 7.38 5.80
CA TYR A 120 -13.94 6.95 4.94
C TYR A 120 -14.29 5.47 5.17
N SER A 121 -13.29 4.59 5.22
CA SER A 121 -13.49 3.14 5.37
C SER A 121 -14.08 2.78 6.74
N MET A 122 -13.63 3.44 7.81
CA MET A 122 -14.20 3.29 9.16
C MET A 122 -15.65 3.79 9.26
N ASN A 123 -16.06 4.68 8.36
CA ASN A 123 -17.41 5.22 8.27
C ASN A 123 -18.30 4.44 7.29
N ASP A 124 -17.72 3.67 6.39
CA ASP A 124 -18.43 3.02 5.29
C ASP A 124 -19.15 1.74 5.75
N THR A 125 -20.48 1.80 5.73
CA THR A 125 -21.36 0.70 6.11
C THR A 125 -21.23 -0.53 5.21
N THR A 126 -20.71 -0.41 3.99
CA THR A 126 -20.54 -1.56 3.07
C THR A 126 -19.45 -2.53 3.55
N VAL A 127 -18.52 -2.07 4.38
CA VAL A 127 -17.46 -2.86 5.00
C VAL A 127 -17.61 -3.00 6.51
N GLY A 128 -18.80 -2.65 7.03
CA GLY A 128 -19.15 -2.74 8.46
C GLY A 128 -18.72 -1.52 9.29
N GLY A 129 -18.28 -0.44 8.66
CA GLY A 129 -18.05 0.85 9.28
C GLY A 129 -19.35 1.56 9.70
N SER A 130 -19.22 2.66 10.44
CA SER A 130 -20.33 3.57 10.74
C SER A 130 -19.85 4.94 11.25
N PRO A 131 -20.70 5.99 11.18
CA PRO A 131 -20.37 7.29 11.79
C PRO A 131 -20.07 7.20 13.29
N ALA A 132 -20.80 6.34 14.01
CA ALA A 132 -20.58 6.12 15.43
C ALA A 132 -19.24 5.43 15.72
N CYS A 133 -18.86 4.45 14.89
CA CYS A 133 -17.55 3.80 14.98
C CYS A 133 -16.41 4.79 14.75
N LEU A 134 -16.45 5.55 13.64
CA LEU A 134 -15.45 6.56 13.32
C LEU A 134 -15.35 7.60 14.45
N SER A 135 -16.48 8.07 14.98
CA SER A 135 -16.50 9.04 16.08
C SER A 135 -15.85 8.49 17.34
N SER A 136 -16.13 7.23 17.71
CA SER A 136 -15.55 6.59 18.89
C SER A 136 -14.03 6.40 18.74
N ILE A 137 -13.57 5.96 17.56
CA ILE A 137 -12.13 5.84 17.27
C ILE A 137 -11.45 7.22 17.34
N LYS A 138 -12.03 8.24 16.69
CA LYS A 138 -11.53 9.62 16.75
C LYS A 138 -11.42 10.13 18.19
N GLU A 139 -12.41 9.85 19.03
CA GLU A 139 -12.39 10.23 20.45
C GLU A 139 -11.24 9.57 21.22
N ALA A 140 -10.97 8.28 20.99
CA ALA A 140 -9.86 7.58 21.63
C ALA A 140 -8.49 8.16 21.25
N PHE A 141 -8.28 8.45 19.96
CA PHE A 141 -7.04 9.06 19.48
C PHE A 141 -6.89 10.54 19.88
N ALA A 142 -7.99 11.29 19.95
CA ALA A 142 -7.99 12.65 20.48
C ALA A 142 -7.59 12.66 21.96
N TRP A 143 -8.13 11.72 22.76
CA TRP A 143 -7.76 11.58 24.16
C TRP A 143 -6.25 11.35 24.35
N MET A 144 -5.63 10.47 23.54
CA MET A 144 -4.18 10.26 23.58
C MET A 144 -3.41 11.55 23.27
N GLY A 145 -3.86 12.28 22.26
CA GLY A 145 -3.34 13.59 21.91
C GLY A 145 -3.41 14.62 23.04
N ASP A 146 -4.53 14.66 23.76
CA ASP A 146 -4.73 15.54 24.91
C ASP A 146 -3.79 15.20 26.07
N GLN A 147 -3.57 13.89 26.33
CA GLN A 147 -2.60 13.45 27.35
C GLN A 147 -1.19 13.91 27.00
N ILE A 148 -0.78 13.78 25.73
CA ILE A 148 0.53 14.21 25.26
C ILE A 148 0.68 15.74 25.33
N SER A 149 -0.35 16.48 24.93
CA SER A 149 -0.28 17.95 24.82
C SER A 149 -0.37 18.65 26.17
N SER A 150 -1.14 18.09 27.11
CA SER A 150 -1.57 18.81 28.32
C SER A 150 -1.58 17.97 29.59
N GLY A 151 -1.33 16.66 29.49
CA GLY A 151 -1.28 15.76 30.63
C GLY A 151 -0.08 16.04 31.53
N SER A 152 -0.24 15.74 32.82
CA SER A 152 0.88 15.69 33.74
C SER A 152 1.76 14.47 33.48
N ASN A 153 2.98 14.43 34.04
CA ASN A 153 3.81 13.22 33.98
C ASN A 153 3.07 12.00 34.54
N PHE A 154 2.22 12.18 35.55
CA PHE A 154 1.40 11.08 36.08
C PHE A 154 0.41 10.54 35.04
N ASP A 155 -0.19 11.44 34.25
CA ASP A 155 -1.14 11.06 33.19
C ASP A 155 -0.43 10.33 32.04
N LEU A 156 0.74 10.79 31.62
CA LEU A 156 1.58 10.11 30.63
C LEU A 156 1.97 8.69 31.08
N LEU A 157 2.42 8.55 32.33
CA LEU A 157 2.79 7.24 32.88
C LEU A 157 1.57 6.29 33.01
N ASN A 158 0.39 6.83 33.33
CA ASN A 158 -0.84 6.04 33.35
C ASN A 158 -1.25 5.62 31.94
N MET A 159 -1.13 6.52 30.95
CA MET A 159 -1.37 6.20 29.55
C MET A 159 -0.40 5.11 29.07
N GLY A 160 0.90 5.22 29.36
CA GLY A 160 1.89 4.18 29.03
C GLY A 160 1.55 2.83 29.64
N SER A 161 1.11 2.83 30.91
CA SER A 161 0.64 1.60 31.57
C SER A 161 -0.62 1.03 30.92
N LYS A 162 -1.56 1.90 30.52
CA LYS A 162 -2.83 1.52 29.88
C LYS A 162 -2.61 0.83 28.54
N PHE A 163 -1.68 1.33 27.75
CA PHE A 163 -1.35 0.80 26.42
C PHE A 163 -0.22 -0.23 26.43
N ASN A 164 0.21 -0.70 27.61
CA ASN A 164 1.28 -1.69 27.77
C ASN A 164 2.58 -1.28 27.07
N VAL A 165 3.01 -0.03 27.21
CA VAL A 165 4.33 0.43 26.73
C VAL A 165 5.42 -0.31 27.50
N CYS A 166 6.46 -0.79 26.80
CA CYS A 166 7.51 -1.63 27.39
C CYS A 166 8.21 -0.97 28.58
N ASP A 167 8.58 0.30 28.43
CA ASP A 167 8.96 1.18 29.53
C ASP A 167 8.11 2.45 29.46
N LYS A 168 7.15 2.56 30.37
CA LYS A 168 6.23 3.71 30.40
C LYS A 168 6.96 5.05 30.63
N ASP A 169 8.16 5.04 31.22
CA ASP A 169 8.93 6.26 31.44
C ASP A 169 9.42 6.85 30.11
N ASP A 170 9.45 6.06 29.02
CA ASP A 170 9.76 6.53 27.67
C ASP A 170 8.75 7.55 27.15
N LEU A 171 7.51 7.57 27.66
CA LEU A 171 6.54 8.62 27.32
C LEU A 171 6.86 9.98 27.94
N LEU A 172 7.79 10.05 28.88
CA LEU A 172 8.27 11.34 29.41
C LEU A 172 9.24 12.03 28.46
N ASP A 173 9.77 11.32 27.47
CA ASP A 173 10.61 11.87 26.40
C ASP A 173 9.73 12.25 25.19
N PRO A 174 9.67 13.56 24.82
CA PRO A 174 8.89 14.01 23.68
C PRO A 174 9.28 13.38 22.33
N GLU A 175 10.51 12.90 22.16
CA GLU A 175 10.92 12.26 20.89
C GLU A 175 10.12 10.96 20.62
N ASN A 176 9.65 10.29 21.67
CA ASN A 176 8.92 9.02 21.57
C ASN A 176 7.42 9.21 21.29
N HIS A 177 6.89 10.42 21.42
CA HIS A 177 5.45 10.69 21.30
C HIS A 177 4.90 10.36 19.91
N LYS A 178 5.64 10.65 18.84
CA LYS A 178 5.25 10.29 17.47
C LYS A 178 5.14 8.78 17.31
N VAL A 179 6.18 8.05 17.74
CA VAL A 179 6.23 6.58 17.61
C VAL A 179 5.09 5.95 18.39
N PHE A 180 4.83 6.43 19.61
CA PHE A 180 3.67 5.99 20.40
C PHE A 180 2.35 6.21 19.65
N LEU A 181 2.10 7.41 19.13
CA LEU A 181 0.83 7.71 18.43
C LEU A 181 0.63 6.85 17.17
N GLU A 182 1.70 6.63 16.40
CA GLU A 182 1.64 5.86 15.15
C GLU A 182 1.63 4.35 15.35
N ALA A 183 2.19 3.85 16.47
CA ALA A 183 2.20 2.41 16.77
C ALA A 183 0.80 1.80 16.76
N PHE A 184 -0.22 2.56 17.16
CA PHE A 184 -1.61 2.08 17.22
C PHE A 184 -2.39 2.24 15.92
N TRP A 185 -1.82 2.82 14.86
CA TRP A 185 -2.48 2.87 13.55
C TRP A 185 -2.60 1.46 12.96
N GLY A 186 -1.59 0.61 13.21
CA GLY A 186 -1.54 -0.79 12.77
C GLY A 186 -2.55 -1.72 13.46
N LEU A 187 -3.33 -1.23 14.43
CA LEU A 187 -4.44 -1.99 15.03
C LEU A 187 -5.60 -2.21 14.05
N PHE A 188 -5.72 -1.32 13.08
CA PHE A 188 -6.81 -1.35 12.12
C PHE A 188 -6.32 -1.98 10.81
N PRO A 189 -7.19 -2.68 10.08
CA PRO A 189 -6.83 -3.35 8.84
C PRO A 189 -6.76 -2.35 7.66
N LEU A 190 -5.92 -1.31 7.79
CA LEU A 190 -5.90 -0.11 6.93
C LEU A 190 -5.92 -0.44 5.45
N GLN A 191 -5.13 -1.43 5.04
CA GLN A 191 -5.02 -1.89 3.66
C GLN A 191 -5.41 -3.37 3.50
N SER A 192 -5.80 -4.05 4.58
CA SER A 192 -5.98 -5.51 4.62
C SER A 192 -7.38 -5.93 5.06
N ASN A 193 -8.35 -5.01 5.04
CA ASN A 193 -9.72 -5.32 5.44
C ASN A 193 -10.29 -6.43 4.57
N ASP A 194 -10.69 -7.52 5.19
CA ASP A 194 -11.24 -8.70 4.53
C ASP A 194 -12.55 -9.07 5.24
N PRO A 195 -13.71 -8.75 4.66
CA PRO A 195 -15.00 -9.09 5.27
C PRO A 195 -15.18 -10.59 5.53
N SER A 196 -14.41 -11.46 4.86
CA SER A 196 -14.45 -12.91 5.07
C SER A 196 -13.55 -13.41 6.21
N CYS A 197 -12.82 -12.53 6.88
CA CYS A 197 -11.87 -12.93 7.91
C CYS A 197 -12.58 -13.48 9.17
N GLU A 198 -12.03 -14.55 9.74
CA GLU A 198 -12.68 -15.27 10.84
C GLU A 198 -12.17 -14.86 12.23
N GLY A 199 -10.94 -14.31 12.34
CA GLY A 199 -10.33 -13.91 13.61
C GLY A 199 -11.05 -12.75 14.32
N ASP A 200 -10.75 -12.54 15.60
CA ASP A 200 -11.27 -11.39 16.33
C ASP A 200 -10.65 -10.09 15.79
N TYR A 201 -11.47 -9.05 15.64
CA TYR A 201 -11.04 -7.71 15.21
C TYR A 201 -10.25 -7.66 13.88
N CYS A 202 -10.40 -8.65 13.00
CA CYS A 202 -9.61 -8.76 11.78
C CYS A 202 -10.13 -7.92 10.59
N ASN A 203 -11.31 -7.29 10.73
CA ASN A 203 -11.93 -6.43 9.73
C ASN A 203 -12.63 -5.23 10.40
N TYR A 204 -13.05 -4.25 9.59
CA TYR A 204 -13.76 -3.07 10.08
C TYR A 204 -15.08 -3.41 10.76
N GLU A 205 -15.87 -4.35 10.24
CA GLU A 205 -17.13 -4.79 10.85
C GLU A 205 -16.97 -5.18 12.33
N LYS A 206 -16.05 -6.09 12.63
CA LYS A 206 -15.80 -6.59 13.99
C LYS A 206 -15.23 -5.52 14.92
N ILE A 207 -14.32 -4.70 14.41
CA ILE A 207 -13.77 -3.57 15.18
C ILE A 207 -14.88 -2.57 15.49
N CYS A 208 -15.68 -2.21 14.49
CA CYS A 208 -16.73 -1.21 14.65
C CYS A 208 -17.88 -1.69 15.52
N GLU A 209 -18.28 -2.96 15.45
CA GLU A 209 -19.21 -3.56 16.41
C GLU A 209 -18.70 -3.38 17.85
N PHE A 210 -17.43 -3.65 18.09
CA PHE A 210 -16.82 -3.48 19.41
C PHE A 210 -16.78 -2.01 19.87
N PHE A 211 -16.34 -1.09 19.01
CA PHE A 211 -16.30 0.34 19.34
C PHE A 211 -17.70 0.94 19.57
N THR A 212 -18.72 0.41 18.92
CA THR A 212 -20.11 0.89 19.05
C THR A 212 -20.94 0.17 20.12
N THR A 213 -20.46 -0.95 20.66
CA THR A 213 -21.16 -1.68 21.73
C THR A 213 -21.28 -0.80 22.99
N GLU A 214 -22.50 -0.64 23.52
CA GLU A 214 -22.72 0.11 24.76
C GLU A 214 -22.14 -0.66 25.97
N THR A 215 -21.08 -0.11 26.58
CA THR A 215 -20.46 -0.63 27.80
C THR A 215 -20.13 0.52 28.74
N SER A 216 -19.63 0.21 29.95
CA SER A 216 -19.08 1.23 30.85
C SER A 216 -17.67 1.69 30.46
N GLU A 217 -17.07 1.09 29.42
CA GLU A 217 -15.71 1.37 28.98
C GLU A 217 -15.69 2.62 28.10
N THR A 218 -14.66 3.44 28.29
CA THR A 218 -14.42 4.62 27.44
C THR A 218 -13.81 4.21 26.10
N PRO A 219 -13.84 5.08 25.06
CA PRO A 219 -13.20 4.76 23.79
C PRO A 219 -11.70 4.42 23.89
N GLN A 220 -10.96 5.08 24.79
CA GLN A 220 -9.56 4.77 25.07
C GLN A 220 -9.36 3.45 25.82
N ASP A 221 -10.32 3.00 26.62
CA ASP A 221 -10.30 1.65 27.22
C ASP A 221 -10.44 0.59 26.11
N LYS A 222 -11.37 0.82 25.17
CA LYS A 222 -11.57 -0.07 24.00
C LYS A 222 -10.34 -0.12 23.11
N LEU A 223 -9.73 1.03 22.81
CA LEU A 223 -8.50 1.08 22.02
C LEU A 223 -7.34 0.33 22.69
N ALA A 224 -7.17 0.50 24.00
CA ALA A 224 -6.15 -0.23 24.77
C ALA A 224 -6.40 -1.74 24.80
N TYR A 225 -7.67 -2.17 24.93
CA TYR A 225 -8.05 -3.58 24.83
C TYR A 225 -7.76 -4.14 23.43
N LEU A 226 -8.13 -3.42 22.37
CA LEU A 226 -7.81 -3.81 21.00
C LEU A 226 -6.30 -3.96 20.81
N ALA A 227 -5.50 -3.02 21.32
CA ALA A 227 -4.05 -3.09 21.29
C ALA A 227 -3.51 -4.35 21.97
N HIS A 228 -4.03 -4.67 23.16
CA HIS A 228 -3.65 -5.89 23.87
C HIS A 228 -3.93 -7.16 23.05
N VAL A 229 -5.10 -7.25 22.41
CA VAL A 229 -5.48 -8.42 21.61
C VAL A 229 -4.64 -8.52 20.34
N VAL A 230 -4.52 -7.44 19.57
CA VAL A 230 -3.81 -7.44 18.28
C VAL A 230 -2.31 -7.67 18.45
N PHE A 231 -1.69 -7.06 19.47
CA PHE A 231 -0.27 -7.27 19.79
C PHE A 231 -0.02 -8.54 20.62
N GLY A 232 -1.03 -9.38 20.86
CA GLY A 232 -0.87 -10.64 21.60
C GLY A 232 -0.34 -10.46 23.02
N GLY A 233 -0.67 -9.34 23.67
CA GLY A 233 -0.20 -8.98 25.00
C GLY A 233 1.28 -8.57 25.07
N GLN A 234 1.99 -8.49 23.95
CA GLN A 234 3.34 -7.94 23.91
C GLN A 234 3.30 -6.45 24.26
N CYS A 235 4.36 -5.98 24.90
CA CYS A 235 4.49 -4.56 25.16
C CYS A 235 4.87 -3.81 23.88
N VAL A 236 4.52 -2.52 23.81
CA VAL A 236 4.81 -1.67 22.67
C VAL A 236 6.10 -0.89 22.95
N ASP A 237 7.13 -1.11 22.12
CA ASP A 237 8.33 -0.29 22.13
C ASP A 237 8.07 1.00 21.35
N ILE A 238 8.37 2.13 21.97
CA ILE A 238 8.11 3.47 21.43
C ILE A 238 9.37 4.31 21.29
N LYS A 239 10.55 3.72 21.51
CA LYS A 239 11.80 4.45 21.44
C LYS A 239 12.11 4.89 20.01
N TYR A 240 12.03 6.19 19.78
CA TYR A 240 12.39 6.79 18.49
C TYR A 240 13.86 6.52 18.14
N SER A 241 14.74 6.56 19.14
CA SER A 241 16.16 6.27 18.96
C SER A 241 16.42 4.82 18.50
N ASP A 242 15.67 3.84 19.00
CA ASP A 242 15.77 2.44 18.60
C ASP A 242 15.23 2.25 17.17
N MET A 243 14.09 2.86 16.83
CA MET A 243 13.58 2.91 15.45
C MET A 243 14.62 3.47 14.46
N ILE A 244 15.30 4.56 14.82
CA ILE A 244 16.37 5.15 14.00
C ILE A 244 17.62 4.25 13.96
N ALA A 245 17.95 3.57 15.05
CA ALA A 245 19.07 2.63 15.10
C ALA A 245 18.84 1.44 14.15
N ASP A 246 17.63 0.88 14.12
CA ASP A 246 17.23 -0.18 13.20
C ASP A 246 17.32 0.26 11.74
N LEU A 247 16.84 1.48 11.43
CA LEU A 247 16.99 2.07 10.09
C LEU A 247 18.45 2.39 9.72
N LYS A 248 19.35 2.47 10.71
CA LYS A 248 20.80 2.63 10.49
C LYS A 248 21.54 1.29 10.37
N ASP A 249 20.90 0.15 10.62
CA ASP A 249 21.51 -1.17 10.41
C ASP A 249 21.66 -1.45 8.91
N THR A 250 22.88 -1.28 8.39
CA THR A 250 23.21 -1.50 6.97
C THR A 250 23.10 -2.96 6.52
N SER A 251 22.78 -3.90 7.41
CA SER A 251 22.50 -5.29 7.07
C SER A 251 21.00 -5.59 6.87
N SER A 252 20.12 -4.67 7.28
CA SER A 252 18.67 -4.86 7.20
C SER A 252 18.09 -4.46 5.84
N GLN A 253 17.29 -5.36 5.25
CA GLN A 253 16.50 -5.09 4.05
C GLN A 253 15.43 -4.01 4.26
N ASP A 254 14.99 -3.78 5.50
CA ASP A 254 13.93 -2.82 5.82
C ASP A 254 14.30 -1.39 5.41
N ARG A 255 15.60 -1.13 5.26
CA ARG A 255 16.13 0.13 4.71
C ARG A 255 15.72 0.39 3.26
N SER A 256 15.47 -0.64 2.46
CA SER A 256 15.21 -0.51 1.02
C SER A 256 13.98 0.34 0.72
N TRP A 257 12.86 0.08 1.40
CA TRP A 257 11.63 0.83 1.13
C TRP A 257 11.74 2.27 1.64
N ILE A 258 12.26 2.47 2.86
CA ILE A 258 12.44 3.82 3.40
C ILE A 258 13.44 4.63 2.57
N TRP A 259 14.47 3.99 2.02
CA TRP A 259 15.35 4.63 1.05
C TRP A 259 14.57 5.15 -0.16
N GLN A 260 13.71 4.32 -0.78
CA GLN A 260 12.91 4.73 -1.93
C GLN A 260 11.91 5.85 -1.60
N THR A 261 11.32 5.86 -0.41
CA THR A 261 10.46 6.98 0.02
C THR A 261 11.27 8.26 0.20
N CYS A 262 12.51 8.18 0.71
CA CYS A 262 13.41 9.33 0.84
C CYS A 262 14.07 9.80 -0.47
N THR A 263 14.19 8.94 -1.49
CA THR A 263 14.91 9.27 -2.73
C THR A 263 14.08 9.27 -4.00
N GLU A 264 12.80 8.89 -3.95
CA GLU A 264 11.94 8.87 -5.13
C GLU A 264 10.50 9.29 -4.84
N PHE A 265 9.87 8.81 -3.76
CA PHE A 265 8.40 8.78 -3.73
C PHE A 265 7.70 9.60 -2.65
N GLY A 266 8.33 9.82 -1.50
CA GLY A 266 7.58 10.24 -0.31
C GLY A 266 6.62 9.14 0.11
N PHE A 267 5.31 9.40 0.03
CA PHE A 267 4.22 8.60 0.62
C PHE A 267 4.15 8.69 2.14
N TYR A 268 4.44 9.86 2.70
CA TYR A 268 4.32 10.07 4.13
C TYR A 268 2.85 10.24 4.50
N GLN A 269 2.34 9.25 5.24
CA GLN A 269 0.94 9.15 5.67
C GLN A 269 0.77 10.04 6.91
N THR A 270 0.22 11.23 6.72
CA THR A 270 0.15 12.25 7.76
C THR A 270 -1.24 12.36 8.38
N CYS A 271 -1.29 13.01 9.54
CA CYS A 271 -2.53 13.42 10.20
C CYS A 271 -2.43 14.89 10.60
N ASP A 272 -2.54 15.76 9.59
CA ASP A 272 -2.46 17.20 9.79
C ASP A 272 -3.79 17.76 10.34
N PRO A 273 -3.75 18.84 11.15
CA PRO A 273 -4.96 19.51 11.62
C PRO A 273 -5.89 19.93 10.48
N GLY A 274 -7.19 19.63 10.62
CA GLY A 274 -8.21 19.96 9.61
C GLY A 274 -8.36 18.95 8.47
N THR A 275 -7.65 17.82 8.52
CA THR A 275 -7.88 16.66 7.65
C THR A 275 -8.98 15.74 8.22
N GLU A 276 -9.40 14.74 7.45
CA GLU A 276 -10.38 13.74 7.90
C GLU A 276 -9.75 12.60 8.69
N CYS A 277 -8.42 12.57 8.83
CA CYS A 277 -7.67 11.53 9.53
C CYS A 277 -8.37 11.08 10.83
N PRO A 278 -8.55 9.75 11.03
CA PRO A 278 -9.25 9.21 12.19
C PRO A 278 -8.37 9.12 13.45
N PHE A 279 -7.07 9.35 13.29
CA PHE A 279 -6.07 9.27 14.34
C PHE A 279 -5.78 10.64 14.97
N THR A 280 -4.71 10.71 15.76
CA THR A 280 -4.34 11.91 16.50
C THR A 280 -3.86 13.02 15.56
N THR A 281 -4.60 14.13 15.52
CA THR A 281 -4.25 15.35 14.75
C THR A 281 -3.68 16.47 15.62
N SER A 282 -3.76 16.33 16.95
CA SER A 282 -3.17 17.24 17.95
C SER A 282 -2.56 16.42 19.09
N PRO A 283 -1.30 16.64 19.49
CA PRO A 283 -0.39 17.63 18.93
C PRO A 283 0.07 17.21 17.53
N TRP A 284 0.47 18.18 16.71
CA TRP A 284 0.83 17.98 15.31
C TRP A 284 2.19 17.28 15.17
N LEU A 285 2.21 15.95 15.33
CA LEU A 285 3.44 15.13 15.37
C LEU A 285 3.63 14.23 14.13
N SER A 286 2.56 13.71 13.55
CA SER A 286 2.60 12.87 12.32
C SER A 286 2.52 13.74 11.07
N THR A 287 3.58 14.53 10.85
CA THR A 287 3.66 15.57 9.81
C THR A 287 4.66 15.17 8.73
N ALA A 288 4.58 15.76 7.54
CA ALA A 288 5.57 15.52 6.50
C ALA A 288 7.01 15.83 6.98
N GLN A 289 7.19 16.84 7.84
CA GLN A 289 8.50 17.19 8.38
C GLN A 289 9.08 16.09 9.27
N SER A 290 8.27 15.45 10.11
CA SER A 290 8.78 14.41 11.01
C SER A 290 9.23 13.15 10.27
N TYR A 291 8.66 12.87 9.09
CA TYR A 291 9.19 11.84 8.19
C TYR A 291 10.47 12.26 7.46
N LEU A 292 10.60 13.54 7.08
CA LEU A 292 11.85 14.05 6.51
C LEU A 292 13.01 14.00 7.51
N ASP A 293 12.73 14.16 8.80
CA ASP A 293 13.73 14.02 9.85
C ASP A 293 14.25 12.57 9.94
N ILE A 294 13.40 11.57 9.70
CA ILE A 294 13.82 10.16 9.58
C ILE A 294 14.79 9.99 8.40
N CYS A 295 14.48 10.56 7.23
CA CYS A 295 15.37 10.51 6.06
C CYS A 295 16.74 11.15 6.35
N SER A 296 16.74 12.28 7.04
CA SER A 296 17.97 12.96 7.42
C SER A 296 18.79 12.12 8.41
N GLN A 297 18.16 11.55 9.42
CA GLN A 297 18.86 10.79 10.46
C GLN A 297 19.33 9.42 10.00
N ALA A 298 18.53 8.69 9.22
CA ALA A 298 18.86 7.33 8.78
C ALA A 298 19.80 7.29 7.57
N PHE A 299 19.72 8.27 6.67
CA PHE A 299 20.42 8.25 5.38
C PHE A 299 21.24 9.52 5.07
N GLY A 300 21.16 10.57 5.91
CA GLY A 300 21.81 11.84 5.63
C GLY A 300 21.17 12.63 4.50
N ILE A 301 19.91 12.33 4.13
CA ILE A 301 19.22 12.98 3.02
C ILE A 301 18.47 14.21 3.54
N HIS A 302 18.80 15.38 3.00
CA HIS A 302 18.14 16.63 3.38
C HIS A 302 16.74 16.74 2.79
N SER A 303 15.83 17.41 3.51
CA SER A 303 14.44 17.65 3.10
C SER A 303 14.27 18.15 1.66
N GLN A 304 15.12 19.09 1.23
CA GLN A 304 15.08 19.63 -0.12
C GLN A 304 15.40 18.57 -1.20
N ALA A 305 16.31 17.64 -0.91
CA ALA A 305 16.65 16.55 -1.83
C ALA A 305 15.48 15.57 -1.97
N VAL A 306 14.78 15.26 -0.86
CA VAL A 306 13.56 14.43 -0.89
C VAL A 306 12.49 15.09 -1.75
N THR A 307 12.19 16.37 -1.50
CA THR A 307 11.17 17.11 -2.27
C THR A 307 11.52 17.16 -3.76
N GLN A 308 12.79 17.41 -4.09
CA GLN A 308 13.25 17.44 -5.48
C GLN A 308 13.10 16.07 -6.15
N ALA A 309 13.46 14.99 -5.47
CA ALA A 309 13.32 13.64 -5.99
C ALA A 309 11.85 13.27 -6.31
N ILE A 310 10.91 13.66 -5.45
CA ILE A 310 9.48 13.45 -5.66
C ILE A 310 9.00 14.15 -6.94
N LEU A 311 9.41 15.40 -7.14
CA LEU A 311 9.08 16.15 -8.36
C LEU A 311 9.65 15.48 -9.60
N GLU A 312 10.91 15.01 -9.54
CA GLU A 312 11.57 14.30 -10.64
C GLU A 312 10.92 12.95 -10.95
N SER A 313 10.41 12.24 -9.94
CA SER A 313 9.65 11.01 -10.13
C SER A 313 8.35 11.26 -10.87
N ASN A 314 7.57 12.27 -10.45
CA ASN A 314 6.32 12.61 -11.13
C ASN A 314 6.53 13.18 -12.53
N GLU A 315 7.60 13.96 -12.76
CA GLU A 315 7.95 14.41 -14.10
C GLU A 315 8.29 13.23 -15.02
N PHE A 316 9.06 12.26 -14.51
CA PHE A 316 9.49 11.11 -15.29
C PHE A 316 8.36 10.11 -15.57
N TYR A 317 7.50 9.83 -14.58
CA TYR A 317 6.43 8.82 -14.67
C TYR A 317 5.04 9.40 -14.98
N SER A 318 4.92 10.72 -15.04
CA SER A 318 3.67 11.48 -15.26
C SER A 318 2.62 11.40 -14.15
N GLY A 319 2.90 10.77 -13.01
CA GLY A 319 2.02 10.76 -11.83
C GLY A 319 0.56 10.39 -12.16
N TRP A 320 -0.39 11.13 -11.59
CA TRP A 320 -1.83 11.00 -11.91
C TRP A 320 -2.15 11.22 -13.39
N LYS A 321 -1.35 11.99 -14.12
CA LYS A 321 -1.50 12.23 -15.56
C LYS A 321 -0.80 11.16 -16.41
N TYR A 322 -0.66 9.95 -15.86
CA TYR A 322 -0.10 8.79 -16.54
C TYR A 322 -0.64 8.67 -17.98
N ASN A 323 0.27 8.68 -18.96
CA ASN A 323 -0.08 8.75 -20.38
C ASN A 323 0.34 7.50 -21.18
N GLY A 324 0.54 6.37 -20.52
CA GLY A 324 0.80 5.10 -21.20
C GLY A 324 -0.43 4.54 -21.92
N THR A 325 -0.25 3.47 -22.67
CA THR A 325 -1.31 2.78 -23.43
C THR A 325 -1.41 1.32 -23.00
N ASN A 326 -2.57 0.69 -23.18
CA ASN A 326 -2.84 -0.71 -22.81
C ASN A 326 -2.56 -0.98 -21.33
N VAL A 327 -3.11 -0.14 -20.47
CA VAL A 327 -3.02 -0.32 -19.01
C VAL A 327 -4.41 -0.39 -18.42
N PHE A 328 -4.64 -1.38 -17.57
CA PHE A 328 -5.85 -1.50 -16.78
C PHE A 328 -5.50 -1.21 -15.33
N PHE A 329 -5.93 -0.05 -14.84
CA PHE A 329 -5.82 0.35 -13.45
C PHE A 329 -7.01 -0.20 -12.66
N LEU A 330 -6.75 -0.89 -11.56
CA LEU A 330 -7.78 -1.32 -10.64
C LEU A 330 -7.45 -0.82 -9.25
N ASN A 331 -8.43 -0.32 -8.51
CA ASN A 331 -8.25 0.18 -7.14
C ASN A 331 -9.41 -0.27 -6.26
N GLY A 332 -9.12 -0.59 -5.01
CA GLY A 332 -10.14 -0.79 -3.99
C GLY A 332 -10.65 0.54 -3.47
N ASP A 333 -11.95 0.68 -3.21
CA ASP A 333 -12.51 1.91 -2.63
C ASP A 333 -12.24 2.06 -1.12
N VAL A 334 -11.97 0.97 -0.41
CA VAL A 334 -11.51 0.97 0.99
C VAL A 334 -10.00 0.73 1.11
N ASP A 335 -9.29 0.79 -0.01
CA ASP A 335 -7.84 0.80 -0.07
C ASP A 335 -7.30 2.24 -0.01
N PRO A 336 -6.64 2.67 1.09
CA PRO A 336 -6.18 4.05 1.24
C PRO A 336 -5.11 4.46 0.22
N TRP A 337 -4.44 3.50 -0.43
CA TRP A 337 -3.49 3.79 -1.50
C TRP A 337 -4.15 4.31 -2.78
N HIS A 338 -5.47 4.12 -2.96
CA HIS A 338 -6.15 4.63 -4.15
C HIS A 338 -6.07 6.17 -4.25
N ALA A 339 -5.88 6.88 -3.12
CA ALA A 339 -5.76 8.33 -3.09
C ALA A 339 -4.66 8.85 -4.03
N ASN A 340 -3.63 8.05 -4.30
CA ASN A 340 -2.50 8.41 -5.16
C ASN A 340 -2.47 7.62 -6.49
N SER A 341 -3.57 6.94 -6.85
CA SER A 341 -3.66 6.10 -8.05
C SER A 341 -4.37 6.81 -9.21
N VAL A 342 -4.38 6.16 -10.38
CA VAL A 342 -5.22 6.54 -11.53
C VAL A 342 -6.61 5.93 -11.30
N LEU A 343 -7.59 6.78 -11.01
CA LEU A 343 -8.98 6.36 -10.73
C LEU A 343 -9.87 6.37 -11.97
N GLU A 344 -9.50 7.15 -12.99
CA GLU A 344 -10.19 7.26 -14.27
C GLU A 344 -9.19 7.16 -15.42
N ALA A 345 -9.61 6.59 -16.55
CA ALA A 345 -8.74 6.44 -17.71
C ALA A 345 -8.33 7.81 -18.29
N ASN A 346 -7.03 8.11 -18.33
CA ASN A 346 -6.51 9.38 -18.88
C ASN A 346 -6.58 9.43 -20.42
N ASN A 347 -6.75 8.28 -21.08
CA ASN A 347 -6.90 8.19 -22.53
C ASN A 347 -7.66 6.93 -22.95
N LYS A 348 -8.06 6.84 -24.22
CA LYS A 348 -8.87 5.73 -24.78
C LYS A 348 -8.20 4.35 -24.79
N TYR A 349 -6.91 4.26 -24.47
CA TYR A 349 -6.15 3.01 -24.40
C TYR A 349 -5.95 2.52 -22.96
N GLN A 350 -6.47 3.27 -21.99
CA GLN A 350 -6.46 2.89 -20.59
C GLN A 350 -7.87 2.46 -20.16
N LEU A 351 -7.91 1.61 -19.15
CA LEU A 351 -9.12 1.26 -18.42
C LEU A 351 -8.87 1.54 -16.95
N ALA A 352 -9.91 1.91 -16.23
CA ALA A 352 -9.89 2.09 -14.78
C ALA A 352 -11.12 1.41 -14.18
N LEU A 353 -10.95 0.71 -13.05
CA LEU A 353 -12.03 0.09 -12.30
C LEU A 353 -11.82 0.31 -10.79
N MET A 354 -12.79 0.96 -10.16
CA MET A 354 -12.94 0.95 -8.70
C MET A 354 -13.68 -0.33 -8.30
N VAL A 355 -13.13 -1.07 -7.33
CA VAL A 355 -13.69 -2.31 -6.81
C VAL A 355 -14.32 -2.00 -5.46
N GLU A 356 -15.65 -1.95 -5.44
CA GLU A 356 -16.45 -1.56 -4.27
C GLU A 356 -16.26 -2.53 -3.09
N GLY A 357 -16.12 -1.97 -1.88
CA GLY A 357 -15.84 -2.66 -0.62
C GLY A 357 -14.50 -3.40 -0.55
N ALA A 358 -13.64 -3.32 -1.57
CA ALA A 358 -12.41 -4.10 -1.64
C ALA A 358 -11.20 -3.34 -1.10
N SER A 359 -10.36 -4.05 -0.35
CA SER A 359 -9.09 -3.54 0.15
C SER A 359 -7.96 -3.71 -0.87
N HIS A 360 -6.73 -3.42 -0.44
CA HIS A 360 -5.54 -3.35 -1.27
C HIS A 360 -5.37 -4.58 -2.16
N HIS A 361 -5.60 -4.38 -3.46
CA HIS A 361 -5.53 -5.35 -4.55
C HIS A 361 -6.11 -6.74 -4.23
N ALA A 362 -7.24 -6.81 -3.50
CA ALA A 362 -7.82 -8.06 -3.01
C ALA A 362 -8.13 -9.09 -4.13
N TRP A 363 -8.48 -8.62 -5.33
CA TRP A 363 -8.75 -9.48 -6.50
C TRP A 363 -7.54 -10.29 -6.98
N THR A 364 -6.32 -9.91 -6.60
CA THR A 364 -5.10 -10.64 -6.96
C THR A 364 -4.87 -11.90 -6.11
N HIS A 365 -5.55 -12.00 -4.96
CA HIS A 365 -5.43 -13.09 -3.99
C HIS A 365 -6.12 -14.36 -4.49
N PRO A 366 -5.82 -15.55 -3.89
CA PRO A 366 -6.48 -16.80 -4.27
C PRO A 366 -8.00 -16.67 -4.11
N PRO A 367 -8.79 -17.07 -5.12
CA PRO A 367 -10.24 -17.06 -5.01
C PRO A 367 -10.73 -17.89 -3.82
N ARG A 368 -11.74 -17.38 -3.11
CA ARG A 368 -12.44 -18.06 -2.02
C ARG A 368 -13.91 -18.22 -2.41
N PRO A 369 -14.27 -19.33 -3.08
CA PRO A 369 -15.62 -19.54 -3.58
C PRO A 369 -16.67 -19.37 -2.48
N GLY A 370 -17.66 -18.52 -2.74
CA GLY A 370 -18.75 -18.23 -1.81
C GLY A 370 -18.39 -17.35 -0.61
N ARG A 371 -17.15 -16.85 -0.53
CA ARG A 371 -16.68 -15.93 0.52
C ARG A 371 -16.16 -14.60 -0.01
N ASP A 372 -15.65 -14.57 -1.23
CA ASP A 372 -15.23 -13.31 -1.84
C ASP A 372 -16.43 -12.39 -2.07
N GLN A 373 -16.21 -11.08 -1.92
CA GLN A 373 -17.21 -10.10 -2.30
C GLN A 373 -17.49 -10.19 -3.80
N LYS A 374 -18.75 -9.97 -4.18
CA LYS A 374 -19.17 -10.02 -5.59
C LYS A 374 -18.41 -9.02 -6.46
N SER A 375 -18.07 -7.85 -5.93
CA SER A 375 -17.24 -6.83 -6.61
C SER A 375 -15.84 -7.35 -6.94
N VAL A 376 -15.23 -8.12 -6.04
CA VAL A 376 -13.92 -8.76 -6.23
C VAL A 376 -13.99 -9.85 -7.30
N GLU A 377 -15.05 -10.66 -7.31
CA GLU A 377 -15.31 -11.64 -8.38
C GLU A 377 -15.47 -10.95 -9.75
N GLN A 378 -16.25 -9.87 -9.81
CA GLN A 378 -16.44 -9.06 -11.03
C GLN A 378 -15.14 -8.41 -11.51
N ALA A 379 -14.29 -7.93 -10.59
CA ALA A 379 -12.98 -7.39 -10.95
C ALA A 379 -12.09 -8.45 -11.61
N ARG A 380 -12.12 -9.68 -11.11
CA ARG A 380 -11.39 -10.82 -11.70
C ARG A 380 -11.89 -11.16 -13.10
N GLU A 381 -13.21 -11.21 -13.29
CA GLU A 381 -13.83 -11.39 -14.61
C GLU A 381 -13.44 -10.28 -15.58
N ALA A 382 -13.45 -9.02 -15.12
CA ALA A 382 -13.02 -7.88 -15.92
C ALA A 382 -11.55 -7.99 -16.34
N ILE A 383 -10.65 -8.37 -15.42
CA ILE A 383 -9.24 -8.60 -15.75
C ILE A 383 -9.12 -9.69 -16.81
N GLU A 384 -9.83 -10.81 -16.65
CA GLU A 384 -9.80 -11.89 -17.62
C GLU A 384 -10.25 -11.43 -19.02
N LEU A 385 -11.37 -10.70 -19.11
CA LEU A 385 -11.87 -10.18 -20.38
C LEU A 385 -10.88 -9.22 -21.04
N VAL A 386 -10.28 -8.32 -20.26
CA VAL A 386 -9.32 -7.33 -20.78
C VAL A 386 -8.03 -8.02 -21.24
N VAL A 387 -7.46 -8.89 -20.40
CA VAL A 387 -6.23 -9.63 -20.74
C VAL A 387 -6.47 -10.56 -21.93
N GLY A 388 -7.59 -11.29 -21.96
CA GLY A 388 -7.98 -12.16 -23.07
C GLY A 388 -8.10 -11.39 -24.39
N SER A 389 -8.68 -10.19 -24.36
CA SER A 389 -8.72 -9.30 -25.53
C SER A 389 -7.31 -8.88 -25.98
N TRP A 390 -6.47 -8.46 -25.03
CA TRP A 390 -5.09 -8.07 -25.31
C TRP A 390 -4.22 -9.19 -25.84
N ILE A 391 -4.48 -10.45 -25.52
CA ILE A 391 -3.71 -11.58 -26.06
C ILE A 391 -4.36 -12.21 -27.31
N GLY A 392 -5.52 -11.70 -27.73
CA GLY A 392 -6.24 -12.20 -28.91
C GLY A 392 -6.98 -13.52 -28.69
N ALA A 393 -7.29 -13.87 -27.43
CA ALA A 393 -7.98 -15.11 -27.07
C ALA A 393 -9.44 -15.18 -27.59
N PHE A 394 -10.01 -14.05 -28.02
CA PHE A 394 -11.40 -13.94 -28.47
C PHE A 394 -11.55 -13.62 -29.97
N ALA A 395 -10.46 -13.69 -30.75
CA ALA A 395 -10.53 -13.47 -32.21
C ALA A 395 -10.95 -14.77 -32.94
N ASP A 396 -12.25 -14.84 -33.23
CA ASP A 396 -13.03 -15.78 -34.09
C ASP A 396 -12.40 -17.13 -34.50
N ASP A 397 -13.00 -18.20 -33.97
CA ASP A 397 -13.22 -19.44 -34.70
C ASP A 397 -13.97 -19.13 -36.01
N GLY A 398 -13.30 -19.30 -37.14
CA GLY A 398 -13.77 -18.94 -38.49
C GLY A 398 -14.99 -19.73 -39.02
N THR A 399 -16.10 -19.76 -38.29
CA THR A 399 -17.40 -20.27 -38.77
C THR A 399 -18.41 -19.15 -38.90
N HIS A 400 -18.14 -18.20 -39.79
CA HIS A 400 -19.24 -17.49 -40.45
C HIS A 400 -19.80 -18.42 -41.54
N SER A 401 -20.82 -19.17 -41.18
CA SER A 401 -21.69 -19.85 -42.13
C SER A 401 -22.29 -18.81 -43.08
N HIS A 402 -21.90 -18.92 -44.34
CA HIS A 402 -22.63 -18.33 -45.44
C HIS A 402 -24.06 -18.89 -45.45
N HIS A 403 -25.02 -18.16 -44.88
CA HIS A 403 -26.40 -18.23 -45.33
C HIS A 403 -26.74 -16.97 -46.12
N LYS A 404 -26.53 -17.11 -47.44
CA LYS A 404 -27.36 -16.46 -48.45
C LYS A 404 -28.79 -17.00 -48.32
N ALA A 405 -29.75 -16.11 -48.09
CA ALA A 405 -31.02 -16.00 -48.83
C ALA A 405 -31.77 -14.78 -48.30
#